data_AF-A0A6I5NB07-F1
#
_entry.id   AF-A0A6I5NB07-F1
#
_cell.length_a   1.000
_cell.length_b   1.000
_cell.length_c   1.000
_cell.angle_alpha   90.00
_cell.angle_beta   90.00
_cell.angle_gamma   90.00
#
_symmetry.space_group_name_H-M   'P 1'
#
loop_
_entity.id
_entity.type
_entity.pdbx_description
1 polymer ?
#
loop_
_entity_poly.entity_id
_entity_poly.type
_entity_poly.pdbx_seq_one_letter_code
_entity_poly.pdbx_strand_id
1 'polypeptide(L)'
;MNQQRLITELQTQGLNLVTDTGGAAGRRGGAGPSDHKAITLGNTTVMVPVYTDGAARSPYSAGRDRTTGSAYLSHQGEVIAAIDFPQSPRFYRLQTAEGIPYWQIALLHSRNVLATTVLQTCIRYENRKTACQFC
;
A
#
# COMPACT_ATOMS: atom_id res chain seq x y z
N MET A 1 10.08 -12.18 18.69
CA MET A 1 8.68 -11.71 18.60
C MET A 1 7.90 -12.67 17.70
N ASN A 2 6.64 -13.00 18.00
CA ASN A 2 5.84 -13.82 17.08
C ASN A 2 5.28 -12.97 15.93
N GLN A 3 4.91 -13.61 14.82
CA GLN A 3 4.50 -12.91 13.59
C GLN A 3 3.21 -12.09 13.77
N GLN A 4 2.23 -12.60 14.53
CA GLN A 4 0.98 -11.89 14.78
C GLN A 4 1.21 -10.57 15.52
N ARG A 5 2.02 -10.60 16.57
CA ARG A 5 2.37 -9.38 17.33
C ARG A 5 3.10 -8.38 16.45
N LEU A 6 4.05 -8.83 15.63
CA LEU A 6 4.75 -7.95 14.69
C LEU A 6 3.78 -7.28 13.70
N ILE A 7 2.82 -8.03 13.14
CA ILE A 7 1.79 -7.49 12.25
C ILE A 7 0.97 -6.42 12.96
N THR A 8 0.48 -6.70 14.17
CA THR A 8 -0.29 -5.73 14.96
C THR A 8 0.52 -4.46 15.26
N GLU A 9 1.78 -4.61 15.66
CA GLU A 9 2.66 -3.47 15.93
C GLU A 9 2.92 -2.63 14.67
N LEU A 10 3.13 -3.25 13.51
CA LEU A 10 3.25 -2.52 12.23
C LEU A 10 1.95 -1.79 11.85
N GLN A 11 0.80 -2.44 12.00
CA GLN A 11 -0.49 -1.81 11.66
C GLN A 11 -0.86 -0.65 12.59
N THR A 12 -0.35 -0.65 13.82
CA THR A 12 -0.66 0.37 14.83
C THR A 12 0.37 1.50 14.88
N GLN A 13 1.65 1.18 14.74
CA GLN A 13 2.76 2.13 14.86
C GLN A 13 3.24 2.65 13.50
N GLY A 14 2.87 1.96 12.41
CA GLY A 14 3.29 2.30 11.06
C GLY A 14 4.73 1.90 10.76
N LEU A 15 5.21 2.31 9.60
CA LEU A 15 6.56 2.01 9.12
C LEU A 15 7.20 3.27 8.57
N ASN A 16 8.39 3.57 9.09
CA ASN A 16 9.23 4.64 8.56
C ASN A 16 9.93 4.18 7.28
N LEU A 17 9.62 4.82 6.16
CA LEU A 17 10.32 4.63 4.90
C LEU A 17 11.54 5.58 4.87
N VAL A 18 12.67 5.12 5.39
CA VAL A 18 13.88 5.95 5.62
C VAL A 18 14.50 6.47 4.30
N THR A 19 14.19 5.83 3.17
CA THR A 19 14.54 6.26 1.81
C THR A 19 13.46 5.79 0.83
N ASP A 20 13.47 6.27 -0.42
CA ASP A 20 12.52 5.90 -1.48
C ASP A 20 12.57 4.37 -1.76
N THR A 21 11.89 3.60 -0.93
CA THR A 21 11.86 2.15 -0.98
C THR A 21 11.06 1.74 -2.22
N GLY A 22 11.76 1.55 -3.34
CA GLY A 22 11.18 1.19 -4.63
C GLY A 22 10.11 0.09 -4.52
N GLY A 23 9.03 0.28 -5.27
CA GLY A 23 7.81 -0.54 -5.32
C GLY A 23 6.68 0.28 -5.91
N ALA A 24 5.47 -0.28 -6.04
CA ALA A 24 4.32 0.53 -6.45
C ALA A 24 4.16 1.75 -5.54
N ALA A 25 3.99 2.94 -6.13
CA ALA A 25 3.85 4.19 -5.39
C ALA A 25 2.68 4.07 -4.41
N GLY A 26 2.95 4.36 -3.13
CA GLY A 26 1.88 4.52 -2.16
C GLY A 26 1.07 5.77 -2.50
N ARG A 27 -0.23 5.75 -2.23
CA ARG A 27 -1.07 6.93 -2.39
C ARG A 27 -0.82 7.88 -1.22
N ARG A 28 -0.76 9.18 -1.50
CA ARG A 28 -0.83 10.25 -0.50
C ARG A 28 -2.20 10.93 -0.63
N GLY A 29 -3.06 10.79 0.37
CA GLY A 29 -4.44 11.30 0.38
C GLY A 29 -5.48 10.37 -0.25
N GLY A 30 -6.72 10.84 -0.37
CA GLY A 30 -7.89 10.13 -0.95
C GLY A 30 -8.97 9.76 0.09
N ALA A 31 -10.08 9.15 -0.35
CA ALA A 31 -11.28 8.92 0.48
C ALA A 31 -11.12 7.90 1.62
N GLY A 32 -9.92 7.37 1.86
CA GLY A 32 -9.64 6.40 2.91
C GLY A 32 -8.51 6.90 3.82
N PRO A 33 -8.59 6.72 5.14
CA PRO A 33 -7.76 7.41 6.14
C PRO A 33 -6.29 6.97 6.19
N SER A 34 -5.86 6.11 5.26
CA SER A 34 -4.81 5.17 5.60
C SER A 34 -3.43 5.60 5.10
N ASP A 35 -3.23 6.10 3.87
CA ASP A 35 -1.86 6.34 3.36
C ASP A 35 -0.93 5.13 3.63
N HIS A 36 -1.49 3.93 3.45
CA HIS A 36 -0.82 2.65 3.74
C HIS A 36 -0.06 2.14 2.51
N LYS A 37 0.97 1.34 2.77
CA LYS A 37 1.64 0.50 1.78
C LYS A 37 1.41 -0.96 2.14
N ALA A 38 1.21 -1.80 1.13
CA ALA A 38 1.18 -3.23 1.35
C ALA A 38 2.61 -3.76 1.49
N ILE A 39 2.81 -4.65 2.46
CA ILE A 39 4.10 -5.26 2.78
C ILE A 39 3.87 -6.75 3.02
N THR A 40 4.72 -7.59 2.46
CA THR A 40 4.67 -9.03 2.68
C THR A 40 5.73 -9.44 3.69
N LEU A 41 5.31 -10.11 4.77
CA LEU A 41 6.13 -10.75 5.78
C LEU A 41 5.95 -12.26 5.64
N GLY A 42 6.98 -12.96 5.14
CA GLY A 42 6.86 -14.37 4.77
C GLY A 42 5.75 -14.58 3.73
N ASN A 43 4.66 -15.24 4.12
CA ASN A 43 3.51 -15.52 3.24
C ASN A 43 2.31 -14.60 3.51
N THR A 44 2.43 -13.61 4.42
CA THR A 44 1.32 -12.75 4.81
C THR A 44 1.55 -11.32 4.31
N THR A 45 0.62 -10.83 3.49
CA THR A 45 0.61 -9.42 3.08
C THR A 45 -0.29 -8.61 4.00
N VAL A 46 0.24 -7.49 4.51
CA VAL A 46 -0.46 -6.60 5.44
C VAL A 46 -0.38 -5.15 4.94
N MET A 47 -1.41 -4.37 5.24
CA MET A 47 -1.44 -2.93 4.96
C MET A 47 -0.86 -2.18 6.15
N VAL A 48 0.18 -1.38 5.94
CA VAL A 48 0.92 -0.68 6.99
C VAL A 48 0.90 0.83 6.72
N PRO A 49 0.56 1.68 7.71
CA PRO A 49 0.66 3.14 7.56
C PRO A 49 2.09 3.58 7.25
N VAL A 50 2.28 4.43 6.24
CA VAL A 50 3.63 4.91 5.85
C VAL A 50 3.75 6.43 5.70
N TYR A 51 2.65 7.18 5.48
CA TYR A 51 2.70 8.65 5.35
C TYR A 51 2.00 9.41 6.49
N THR A 52 1.84 8.78 7.66
CA THR A 52 1.31 9.43 8.87
C THR A 52 2.43 9.95 9.78
N ASP A 53 2.15 10.94 10.63
CA ASP A 53 3.09 11.41 11.65
C ASP A 53 3.54 10.31 12.62
N GLY A 54 2.66 9.33 12.87
CA GLY A 54 2.97 8.13 13.64
C GLY A 54 4.02 7.27 12.94
N ALA A 55 3.81 6.98 11.65
CA ALA A 55 4.74 6.19 10.85
C ALA A 55 6.12 6.85 10.73
N ALA A 56 6.18 8.19 10.62
CA ALA A 56 7.43 8.94 10.60
C ALA A 56 8.28 8.79 11.88
N ARG A 57 7.64 8.53 13.03
CA ARG A 57 8.31 8.29 14.33
C ARG A 57 8.31 6.81 14.72
N SER A 58 7.89 5.91 13.83
CA SER A 58 7.80 4.48 14.13
C SER A 58 9.17 3.93 14.52
N PRO A 59 9.26 3.05 15.54
CA PRO A 59 10.49 2.30 15.80
C PRO A 59 10.79 1.30 14.68
N TYR A 60 9.82 1.03 13.80
CA TYR A 60 9.97 0.19 12.63
C TYR A 60 10.39 1.01 11.41
N SER A 61 11.42 0.53 10.72
CA SER A 61 11.89 1.12 9.46
C SER A 61 12.10 0.07 8.39
N ALA A 62 11.92 0.46 7.13
CA ALA A 62 12.27 -0.38 5.99
C ALA A 62 13.51 0.13 5.29
N GLY A 63 14.37 -0.81 4.90
CA GLY A 63 15.54 -0.55 4.08
C GLY A 63 15.62 -1.49 2.89
N ARG A 64 16.61 -1.26 2.03
CA ARG A 64 16.98 -2.13 0.93
C ARG A 64 18.46 -2.43 1.00
N ASP A 65 18.81 -3.70 0.85
CA ASP A 65 20.18 -4.12 0.67
C ASP A 65 20.69 -3.57 -0.67
N ARG A 66 21.84 -2.88 -0.67
CA ARG A 66 22.38 -2.23 -1.87
C ARG A 66 22.93 -3.21 -2.90
N THR A 67 23.26 -4.42 -2.49
CA THR A 67 23.88 -5.45 -3.34
C THR A 67 22.82 -6.33 -3.97
N THR A 68 21.85 -6.79 -3.17
CA THR A 68 20.80 -7.72 -3.61
C THR A 68 19.51 -7.03 -4.03
N GLY A 69 19.31 -5.77 -3.61
CA GLY A 69 18.06 -5.04 -3.80
C GLY A 69 16.91 -5.52 -2.89
N SER A 70 17.12 -6.55 -2.07
CA SER A 70 16.11 -7.12 -1.19
C SER A 70 15.71 -6.14 -0.09
N ALA A 71 14.41 -6.06 0.21
CA ALA A 71 13.94 -5.19 1.28
C ALA A 71 13.96 -5.93 2.63
N TYR A 72 14.23 -5.18 3.69
CA TYR A 72 14.25 -5.69 5.06
C TYR A 72 13.51 -4.73 5.99
N LEU A 73 13.04 -5.30 7.10
CA LEU A 73 12.41 -4.59 8.20
C LEU A 73 13.40 -4.53 9.37
N SER A 74 13.55 -3.34 9.92
CA SER A 74 14.32 -3.08 11.13
C SER A 74 13.41 -2.60 12.26
N HIS A 75 13.79 -2.92 13.49
CA HIS A 75 13.21 -2.35 14.71
C HIS A 75 14.34 -1.70 15.52
N GLN A 76 14.23 -0.39 15.78
CA GLN A 76 15.26 0.39 16.47
C GLN A 76 16.67 0.25 15.86
N GLY A 77 16.74 0.11 14.53
CA GLY A 77 18.00 -0.02 13.78
C GLY A 77 18.49 -1.46 13.60
N GLU A 78 17.97 -2.43 14.32
CA GLU A 78 18.32 -3.85 14.15
C GLU A 78 17.43 -4.52 13.11
N VAL A 79 18.01 -5.28 12.19
CA VAL A 79 17.24 -6.04 11.18
C VAL A 79 16.54 -7.22 11.85
N ILE A 80 15.22 -7.31 11.67
CA ILE A 80 14.39 -8.34 12.32
C ILE A 80 13.67 -9.26 11.34
N ALA A 81 13.48 -8.86 10.08
CA ALA A 81 12.81 -9.68 9.07
C ALA A 81 13.13 -9.24 7.64
N ALA A 82 13.04 -10.18 6.69
CA ALA A 82 12.92 -9.86 5.27
C ALA A 82 11.48 -9.47 4.94
N ILE A 83 11.30 -8.52 4.01
CA ILE A 83 9.98 -8.09 3.54
C ILE A 83 9.95 -7.91 2.03
N ASP A 84 8.76 -8.01 1.44
CA ASP A 84 8.54 -7.62 0.04
C ASP A 84 7.53 -6.48 -0.09
N PHE A 85 7.77 -5.62 -1.07
CA PHE A 85 6.77 -4.67 -1.56
C PHE A 85 6.09 -5.21 -2.83
N PRO A 86 4.80 -4.89 -3.07
CA PRO A 86 4.15 -5.22 -4.32
C PRO A 86 4.91 -4.66 -5.52
N GLN A 87 5.06 -5.52 -6.52
CA GLN A 87 5.55 -5.12 -7.83
C GLN A 87 4.52 -4.25 -8.54
N SER A 88 4.97 -3.39 -9.44
CA SER A 88 4.06 -2.65 -10.32
C SER A 88 3.25 -3.66 -11.16
N PRO A 89 1.92 -3.62 -11.13
CA PRO A 89 1.11 -4.58 -11.86
C PRO A 89 1.26 -4.35 -13.37
N ARG A 90 1.30 -5.43 -14.15
CA ARG A 90 1.52 -5.36 -15.61
C ARG A 90 0.47 -4.49 -16.31
N PHE A 91 -0.76 -4.50 -15.82
CA PHE A 91 -1.86 -3.76 -16.43
C PHE A 91 -1.69 -2.23 -16.36
N TYR A 92 -0.85 -1.70 -15.46
CA TYR A 92 -0.54 -0.25 -15.46
C TYR A 92 0.16 0.22 -16.74
N ARG A 93 0.73 -0.69 -17.52
CA ARG A 93 1.36 -0.41 -18.82
C ARG A 93 0.38 -0.52 -20.00
N LEU A 94 -0.90 -0.79 -19.74
CA LEU A 94 -1.93 -0.97 -20.75
C LEU A 94 -2.87 0.24 -20.83
N GLN A 95 -3.61 0.33 -21.93
CA GLN A 95 -4.62 1.35 -22.19
C GLN A 95 -5.82 0.76 -22.94
N THR A 96 -6.97 1.43 -22.89
CA THR A 96 -8.17 1.03 -23.66
C THR A 96 -7.98 1.33 -25.15
N ALA A 97 -8.93 0.90 -25.99
CA ALA A 97 -8.91 1.22 -27.42
C ALA A 97 -8.98 2.73 -27.69
N GLU A 98 -9.60 3.48 -26.77
CA GLU A 98 -9.74 4.93 -26.77
C GLU A 98 -8.53 5.65 -26.13
N GLY A 99 -7.51 4.90 -25.70
CA GLY A 99 -6.27 5.45 -25.14
C GLY A 99 -6.32 5.77 -23.64
N ILE A 100 -7.33 5.31 -22.90
CA ILE A 100 -7.42 5.55 -21.44
C ILE A 100 -6.43 4.62 -20.72
N PRO A 101 -5.42 5.13 -19.99
CA PRO A 101 -4.49 4.29 -19.24
C PRO A 101 -5.20 3.50 -18.14
N TYR A 102 -4.93 2.20 -18.02
CA TYR A 102 -5.66 1.34 -17.08
C TYR A 102 -5.44 1.71 -15.60
N TRP A 103 -4.32 2.35 -15.25
CA TRP A 103 -4.09 2.84 -13.89
C TRP A 103 -5.09 3.95 -13.48
N GLN A 104 -5.78 4.59 -14.44
CA GLN A 104 -6.88 5.51 -14.17
C GLN A 104 -8.21 4.79 -13.88
N ILE A 105 -8.32 3.52 -14.29
CA ILE A 105 -9.54 2.71 -14.19
C ILE A 105 -9.52 1.84 -12.93
N ALA A 106 -8.36 1.25 -12.61
CA ALA A 106 -8.20 0.39 -11.45
C ALA A 106 -6.80 0.53 -10.85
N LEU A 107 -6.73 0.38 -9.53
CA LEU A 107 -5.48 0.39 -8.79
C LEU A 107 -5.24 -0.95 -8.12
N LEU A 108 -3.98 -1.30 -7.94
CA LEU A 108 -3.56 -2.40 -7.10
C LEU A 108 -3.58 -1.95 -5.64
N HIS A 109 -4.40 -2.60 -4.80
CA HIS A 109 -4.59 -2.24 -3.40
C HIS A 109 -3.78 -3.09 -2.41
N SER A 110 -3.20 -4.21 -2.86
CA SER A 110 -2.34 -5.09 -2.06
C SER A 110 -1.43 -5.91 -2.99
N ARG A 111 -0.92 -7.08 -2.57
CA ARG A 111 -0.08 -7.94 -3.43
C ARG A 111 -0.80 -8.41 -4.69
N ASN A 112 -2.06 -8.79 -4.57
CA ASN A 112 -2.88 -9.38 -5.64
C ASN A 112 -4.37 -8.98 -5.51
N VAL A 113 -4.64 -7.80 -4.95
CA VAL A 113 -6.00 -7.29 -4.75
C VAL A 113 -6.24 -6.12 -5.70
N LEU A 114 -7.10 -6.34 -6.69
CA LEU A 114 -7.67 -5.29 -7.52
C LEU A 114 -8.90 -4.73 -6.79
N ALA A 115 -8.98 -3.42 -6.64
CA ALA A 115 -10.23 -2.79 -6.22
C ALA A 115 -10.66 -1.73 -7.23
N THR A 116 -11.96 -1.62 -7.40
CA THR A 116 -12.61 -0.65 -8.28
C THR A 116 -13.53 0.23 -7.42
N THR A 117 -13.59 1.51 -7.76
CA THR A 117 -14.26 2.53 -6.94
C THR A 117 -15.78 2.54 -7.13
N VAL A 118 -16.28 1.90 -8.20
CA VAL A 118 -17.68 2.05 -8.61
C VAL A 118 -18.45 0.76 -8.32
N LEU A 119 -19.34 0.85 -7.34
CA LEU A 119 -20.45 -0.09 -7.19
C LEU A 119 -21.67 0.52 -7.90
N GLN A 120 -21.88 0.14 -9.17
CA GLN A 120 -22.92 0.75 -10.00
C GLN A 120 -24.35 0.53 -9.44
N THR A 121 -24.53 -0.50 -8.62
CA THR A 121 -25.79 -0.83 -7.92
C THR A 121 -25.92 -0.15 -6.55
N CYS A 122 -25.02 0.76 -6.19
CA CYS A 122 -25.12 1.51 -4.95
C CYS A 122 -26.32 2.48 -4.98
N ILE A 123 -27.11 2.51 -3.91
CA ILE A 123 -28.30 3.37 -3.78
C ILE A 123 -28.05 4.87 -4.03
N ARG A 124 -26.81 5.33 -3.84
CA ARG A 124 -26.40 6.72 -4.09
C ARG A 124 -25.86 6.92 -5.50
N TYR A 125 -25.35 5.88 -6.14
CA TYR A 125 -24.77 5.97 -7.48
C TYR A 125 -25.85 6.23 -8.54
N GLU A 126 -26.99 5.55 -8.43
CA GLU A 126 -28.11 5.71 -9.36
C GLU A 126 -28.82 7.07 -9.23
N ASN A 127 -28.70 7.75 -8.08
CA ASN A 127 -29.33 9.05 -7.83
C ASN A 127 -28.30 10.18 -7.79
N ARG A 128 -28.22 10.95 -8.88
CA ARG A 128 -27.30 12.10 -9.01
C ARG A 128 -27.42 13.15 -7.89
N LYS A 129 -28.58 13.28 -7.24
CA LYS A 129 -28.76 14.24 -6.13
C LYS A 129 -28.07 13.79 -4.83
N THR A 130 -27.83 12.50 -4.66
CA THR A 130 -27.23 11.92 -3.44
C THR A 130 -25.91 11.19 -3.72
N ALA A 131 -25.43 11.24 -4.96
CA ALA A 131 -24.16 10.66 -5.37
C ALA A 131 -23.01 11.22 -4.54
N CYS A 132 -22.16 10.31 -4.06
CA CYS A 132 -20.93 10.67 -3.39
C CYS A 132 -20.00 11.39 -4.38
N GLN A 133 -19.36 12.48 -3.96
CA GLN A 133 -18.38 13.20 -4.81
C GLN A 133 -17.15 12.36 -5.19
N PHE A 134 -16.93 11.22 -4.53
CA PHE A 134 -15.80 10.33 -4.74
C PHE A 134 -16.12 9.09 -5.59
N CYS A 135 -17.40 8.86 -5.95
CA CYS A 135 -17.84 7.76 -6.82
C CYS A 135 -17.87 8.20 -8.28
#